data_AF-A0AAW0DN32-F1
#
_entry.id   AF-A0AAW0DN32-F1
#
_cell.length_a   1.000
_cell.length_b   1.000
_cell.length_c   1.000
_cell.angle_alpha   90.00
_cell.angle_beta   90.00
_cell.angle_gamma   90.00
#
_symmetry.space_group_name_H-M   'P 1'
#
loop_
_entity.id
_entity.type
_entity.pdbx_description
1 polymer ?
#
loop_
_entity_poly.entity_id
_entity_poly.type
_entity_poly.pdbx_seq_one_letter_code
_entity_poly.pdbx_strand_id
1 'polypeptide(L)'
;MHTELLAVHQIALSRLGLQEYVLNAPRVDLLSANKEGIVSLTGYLAIHLLGLTTGTLILPPSPSYFRRIQKQLRFGVKKDTDAPDKNLDSPRQDDKTATELCAYAVLWWISMGVTRALHLDGGDGASRRLVNLSYILWVSAYNTSFILGYMVLDMAFFSKARPSKSSKSSMDEPIRDPGIPPPLLSAINKNALPVFLLANVATGVINLTIPTLDTSDFWAMVILGGYSYALCAVAWMFRGKRLLQLSSFLESPRGVAPFFLFYLVRLDRK
;
A
#
# COMPACT_ATOMS: atom_id res chain seq x y z
N MET A 1 5.14 20.09 3.37
CA MET A 1 4.85 19.61 1.99
C MET A 1 3.61 18.73 1.89
N HIS A 2 3.56 17.51 2.44
CA HIS A 2 2.37 16.64 2.25
C HIS A 2 1.09 17.22 2.88
N THR A 3 1.16 17.69 4.13
CA THR A 3 0.03 18.32 4.84
C THR A 3 -0.46 19.62 4.17
N GLU A 4 0.45 20.42 3.62
CA GLU A 4 0.12 21.63 2.85
C GLU A 4 -0.69 21.30 1.61
N LEU A 5 -0.32 20.24 0.87
CA LEU A 5 -1.04 19.79 -0.31
C LEU A 5 -2.47 19.35 0.04
N LEU A 6 -2.66 18.63 1.15
CA LEU A 6 -3.99 18.26 1.65
C LEU A 6 -4.83 19.50 1.98
N ALA A 7 -4.24 20.48 2.66
CA ALA A 7 -4.93 21.71 3.04
C ALA A 7 -5.36 22.52 1.81
N VAL A 8 -4.46 22.68 0.83
CA VAL A 8 -4.76 23.37 -0.43
C VAL A 8 -5.88 22.65 -1.19
N HIS A 9 -5.81 21.32 -1.31
CA HIS A 9 -6.84 20.52 -1.96
C HIS A 9 -8.21 20.68 -1.29
N GLN A 10 -8.26 20.59 0.04
CA GLN A 10 -9.51 20.74 0.79
C GLN A 10 -10.07 22.17 0.72
N ILE A 11 -9.21 23.19 0.76
CA ILE A 11 -9.62 24.58 0.57
C ILE A 11 -10.18 24.78 -0.84
N ALA A 12 -9.57 24.17 -1.85
CA ALA A 12 -10.05 24.26 -3.23
C ALA A 12 -11.42 23.58 -3.40
N LEU A 13 -11.65 22.43 -2.76
CA LEU A 13 -12.95 21.77 -2.74
C LEU A 13 -14.03 22.61 -2.04
N SER A 14 -13.71 23.15 -0.86
CA SER A 14 -14.69 23.82 0.02
C SER A 14 -14.94 25.29 -0.31
N ARG A 15 -13.90 26.06 -0.68
CA ARG A 15 -13.98 27.52 -0.87
C ARG A 15 -13.97 27.97 -2.32
N LEU A 16 -13.41 27.18 -3.24
CA LEU A 16 -13.35 27.52 -4.67
C LEU A 16 -14.47 26.86 -5.49
N GLY A 17 -15.46 26.24 -4.85
CA GLY A 17 -16.61 25.63 -5.52
C GLY A 17 -16.28 24.38 -6.35
N LEU A 18 -15.07 23.81 -6.23
CA LEU A 18 -14.69 22.63 -7.00
C LEU A 18 -15.55 21.41 -6.65
N GLN A 19 -16.02 21.30 -5.40
CA GLN A 19 -16.95 20.24 -5.01
C GLN A 19 -18.25 20.30 -5.82
N GLU A 20 -18.86 21.48 -5.91
CA GLU A 20 -20.09 21.68 -6.67
C GLU A 20 -19.88 21.46 -8.17
N TYR A 21 -18.77 21.97 -8.71
CA TYR A 21 -18.38 21.73 -10.10
C TYR A 21 -18.28 20.23 -10.44
N VAL A 22 -17.59 19.45 -9.59
CA VAL A 22 -17.41 18.02 -9.82
C VAL A 22 -18.73 17.26 -9.69
N LEU A 23 -19.60 17.63 -8.74
CA LEU A 23 -20.85 16.91 -8.51
C LEU A 23 -21.93 17.27 -9.55
N ASN A 24 -22.09 18.55 -9.88
CA ASN A 24 -23.29 19.06 -10.57
C ASN A 24 -23.06 19.55 -12.00
N ALA A 25 -21.83 19.91 -12.39
CA ALA A 25 -21.59 20.49 -13.72
C ALA A 25 -21.95 19.50 -14.87
N PRO A 26 -22.58 19.96 -15.95
CA PRO A 26 -22.91 19.11 -17.09
C PRO A 26 -21.65 18.65 -17.84
N ARG A 27 -21.71 17.47 -18.46
CA ARG A 27 -20.61 16.89 -19.24
C ARG A 27 -20.77 17.26 -20.72
N VAL A 28 -20.37 18.46 -21.07
CA VAL A 28 -20.52 19.05 -22.42
C VAL A 28 -19.25 18.91 -23.27
N ASP A 29 -18.09 19.17 -22.66
CA ASP A 29 -16.78 19.12 -23.31
C ASP A 29 -15.90 18.01 -22.73
N LEU A 30 -14.84 17.63 -23.45
CA LEU A 30 -13.86 16.63 -23.01
C LEU A 30 -13.31 16.91 -21.61
N LEU A 31 -13.08 18.18 -21.27
CA LEU A 31 -12.61 18.59 -19.94
C LEU A 31 -13.67 18.32 -18.86
N SER A 32 -14.93 18.72 -19.11
CA SER A 32 -16.04 18.50 -18.19
C SER A 32 -16.44 17.02 -18.05
N ALA A 33 -16.21 16.21 -19.08
CA ALA A 33 -16.39 14.76 -19.03
C ALA A 33 -15.37 14.08 -18.09
N ASN A 34 -14.17 14.64 -17.98
CA ASN A 34 -13.07 14.14 -17.14
C ASN A 34 -12.87 14.92 -15.83
N LYS A 35 -13.80 15.83 -15.48
CA LYS A 35 -13.69 16.74 -14.32
C LYS A 35 -13.39 16.02 -13.00
N GLU A 36 -13.99 14.84 -12.81
CA GLU A 36 -13.76 14.00 -11.62
C GLU A 36 -12.29 13.58 -11.52
N GLY A 37 -11.70 13.12 -12.63
CA GLY A 37 -10.29 12.72 -12.69
C GLY A 37 -9.32 13.89 -12.52
N ILE A 38 -9.62 15.04 -13.15
CA ILE A 38 -8.75 16.23 -13.10
C ILE A 38 -8.70 16.80 -11.68
N VAL A 39 -9.85 16.99 -11.05
CA VAL A 39 -9.92 17.56 -9.69
C VAL A 39 -9.40 16.57 -8.65
N SER A 40 -9.66 15.27 -8.80
CA SER A 40 -9.16 14.27 -7.84
C SER A 40 -7.66 13.98 -7.96
N LEU A 41 -6.99 14.36 -9.05
CA LEU A 41 -5.56 14.12 -9.28
C LEU A 41 -4.70 14.62 -8.13
N THR A 42 -4.95 15.84 -7.64
CA THR A 42 -4.23 16.45 -6.52
C THR A 42 -4.45 15.68 -5.22
N GLY A 43 -5.67 15.23 -4.97
CA GLY A 43 -5.98 14.39 -3.82
C GLY A 43 -5.29 13.02 -3.89
N TYR A 44 -5.26 12.39 -5.07
CA TYR A 44 -4.56 11.11 -5.27
C TYR A 44 -3.04 11.28 -5.16
N LEU A 45 -2.48 12.38 -5.64
CA LEU A 45 -1.08 12.72 -5.42
C LEU A 45 -0.77 12.84 -3.93
N ALA A 46 -1.65 13.47 -3.15
CA ALA A 46 -1.51 13.54 -1.70
C ALA A 46 -1.51 12.15 -1.05
N ILE A 47 -2.45 11.27 -1.40
CA ILE A 47 -2.48 9.87 -0.93
C ILE A 47 -1.19 9.14 -1.31
N HIS A 48 -0.73 9.29 -2.55
CA HIS A 48 0.51 8.65 -3.01
C HIS A 48 1.72 9.07 -2.17
N LEU A 49 1.87 10.37 -1.93
CA LEU A 49 2.98 10.90 -1.14
C LEU A 49 2.91 10.48 0.35
N LEU A 50 1.70 10.41 0.92
CA LEU A 50 1.50 9.85 2.26
C LEU A 50 1.86 8.36 2.31
N GLY A 51 1.53 7.61 1.26
CA GLY A 51 1.93 6.21 1.09
C GLY A 51 3.46 6.05 1.04
N LEU A 52 4.16 6.88 0.27
CA LEU A 52 5.62 6.90 0.23
C LEU A 52 6.22 7.20 1.61
N THR A 53 5.67 8.20 2.31
CA THR A 53 6.11 8.55 3.68
C THR A 53 5.95 7.36 4.63
N THR A 54 4.81 6.69 4.58
CA THR A 54 4.56 5.48 5.36
C THR A 54 5.54 4.35 4.97
N GLY A 55 5.84 4.21 3.68
CA GLY A 55 6.85 3.26 3.17
C GLY A 55 8.26 3.51 3.72
N THR A 56 8.65 4.76 3.95
CA THR A 56 9.94 5.08 4.58
C THR A 56 10.04 4.60 6.04
N LEU A 57 8.93 4.35 6.71
CA LEU A 57 8.93 3.77 8.06
C LEU A 57 9.05 2.24 8.03
N ILE A 58 8.46 1.61 7.01
CA ILE A 58 8.31 0.15 6.93
C ILE A 58 9.47 -0.52 6.21
N LEU A 59 9.96 0.05 5.11
CA LEU A 59 10.99 -0.58 4.27
C LEU A 59 12.36 -0.75 4.96
N PRO A 60 12.90 0.23 5.71
CA PRO A 60 14.23 0.10 6.30
C PRO A 60 14.23 -0.77 7.56
N PRO A 61 15.41 -1.29 7.98
CA PRO A 61 15.55 -2.11 9.19
C PRO A 61 15.23 -1.36 10.49
N SER A 62 15.24 -0.02 10.44
CA SER A 62 14.77 0.83 11.53
C SER A 62 14.00 2.03 10.97
N PRO A 63 12.93 2.50 11.63
CA PRO A 63 12.11 3.59 11.12
C PRO A 63 12.85 4.94 11.11
N SER A 64 13.89 5.07 11.94
CA SER A 64 14.76 6.26 11.97
C SER A 64 15.81 6.30 10.84
N TYR A 65 15.94 5.25 10.02
CA TYR A 65 16.99 5.11 9.01
C TYR A 65 17.00 6.28 8.01
N PHE A 66 15.87 6.55 7.37
CA PHE A 66 15.76 7.65 6.41
C PHE A 66 15.98 9.02 7.05
N ARG A 67 15.51 9.23 8.28
CA ARG A 67 15.74 10.47 9.03
C ARG A 67 17.23 10.72 9.26
N ARG A 68 18.00 9.67 9.53
CA ARG A 68 19.46 9.74 9.69
C ARG A 68 20.17 10.05 8.38
N ILE A 69 19.78 9.40 7.28
CA ILE A 69 20.34 9.67 5.95
C ILE A 69 20.07 11.12 5.53
N GLN A 70 18.84 11.59 5.69
CA GLN A 70 18.49 12.97 5.35
C GLN A 70 19.29 13.98 6.19
N LYS A 71 19.53 13.66 7.46
CA LYS A 71 20.42 14.44 8.34
C LYS A 71 21.85 14.45 7.80
N GLN A 72 22.41 13.29 7.45
CA GLN A 72 23.77 13.19 6.89
C GLN A 72 23.93 13.98 5.58
N LEU A 73 22.96 13.87 4.67
CA LEU A 73 22.95 14.61 3.41
C LEU A 73 22.85 16.13 3.64
N ARG A 74 22.01 16.56 4.60
CA ARG A 74 21.86 17.98 4.95
C ARG A 74 23.11 18.56 5.61
N PHE A 75 23.80 17.79 6.44
CA PHE A 75 25.00 18.23 7.14
C PHE A 75 26.30 17.91 6.39
N GLY A 76 26.22 17.48 5.12
CA GLY A 76 27.39 17.26 4.27
C GLY A 76 28.37 16.20 4.78
N VAL A 77 27.91 15.28 5.64
CA VAL A 77 28.78 14.24 6.21
C VAL A 77 29.05 13.21 5.11
N LYS A 78 30.24 13.28 4.49
CA LYS A 78 30.71 12.27 3.54
C LYS A 78 30.92 10.95 4.29
N LYS A 79 30.21 9.92 3.84
CA LYS A 79 30.46 8.54 4.24
C LYS A 79 31.56 8.00 3.33
N ASP A 80 32.57 7.35 3.88
CA ASP A 80 33.59 6.65 3.07
C ASP A 80 32.89 5.66 2.14
N THR A 81 33.11 5.83 0.84
CA THR A 81 32.31 5.27 -0.26
C THR A 81 32.39 3.73 -0.35
N ASP A 82 33.32 3.10 0.35
CA ASP A 82 33.67 1.68 0.17
C ASP A 82 33.27 0.77 1.35
N ALA A 83 32.69 1.32 2.43
CA ALA A 83 32.21 0.50 3.55
C ALA A 83 30.73 0.15 3.35
N PRO A 84 30.34 -1.15 3.26
CA PRO A 84 28.94 -1.54 3.25
C PRO A 84 28.25 -0.96 4.50
N ASP A 85 27.04 -0.43 4.33
CA ASP A 85 26.28 0.16 5.43
C ASP A 85 25.89 -0.94 6.41
N LYS A 86 26.74 -1.17 7.44
CA LYS A 86 26.56 -2.20 8.49
C LYS A 86 25.18 -2.15 9.16
N ASN A 87 24.42 -1.07 8.98
CA ASN A 87 23.07 -0.91 9.49
C ASN A 87 21.98 -1.52 8.58
N LEU A 88 22.19 -1.69 7.27
CA LEU A 88 21.25 -2.39 6.39
C LEU A 88 21.19 -3.89 6.75
N ASP A 89 22.31 -4.45 7.19
CA ASP A 89 22.43 -5.83 7.67
C ASP A 89 22.00 -6.01 9.14
N SER A 90 21.57 -4.93 9.80
CA SER A 90 21.11 -5.00 11.19
C SER A 90 19.74 -5.71 11.27
N PRO A 91 19.51 -6.53 12.31
CA PRO A 91 18.23 -7.21 12.47
C PRO A 91 17.10 -6.18 12.58
N ARG A 92 16.08 -6.39 11.76
CA ARG A 92 14.92 -5.50 11.65
C ARG A 92 14.25 -5.32 13.01
N GLN A 93 14.09 -4.06 13.44
CA GLN A 93 13.52 -3.72 14.75
C GLN A 93 11.99 -3.71 14.69
N ASP A 94 11.43 -4.89 14.43
CA ASP A 94 10.00 -5.05 14.14
C ASP A 94 9.11 -4.49 15.28
N ASP A 95 9.45 -4.72 16.55
CA ASP A 95 8.69 -4.19 17.70
C ASP A 95 8.56 -2.65 17.68
N LYS A 96 9.64 -1.96 17.31
CA LYS A 96 9.67 -0.49 17.27
C LYS A 96 8.93 0.04 16.07
N THR A 97 9.10 -0.58 14.90
CA THR A 97 8.35 -0.22 13.70
C THR A 97 6.85 -0.46 13.89
N ALA A 98 6.44 -1.56 14.54
CA ALA A 98 5.05 -1.84 14.87
C ALA A 98 4.47 -0.80 15.85
N THR A 99 5.22 -0.43 16.88
CA THR A 99 4.81 0.62 17.84
C THR A 99 4.61 1.97 17.15
N GLU A 100 5.53 2.35 16.26
CA GLU A 100 5.43 3.60 15.51
C GLU A 100 4.26 3.58 14.51
N LEU A 101 4.05 2.46 13.79
CA LEU A 101 2.87 2.26 12.93
C LEU A 101 1.56 2.35 13.71
N CYS A 102 1.51 1.79 14.93
CA CYS A 102 0.35 1.89 15.81
C CYS A 102 0.05 3.34 16.18
N ALA A 103 1.07 4.11 16.57
CA ALA A 103 0.92 5.53 16.86
C ALA A 103 0.39 6.31 15.63
N TYR A 104 0.91 6.03 14.44
CA TYR A 104 0.40 6.64 13.20
C TYR A 104 -1.04 6.22 12.87
N ALA A 105 -1.40 4.95 13.03
CA ALA A 105 -2.76 4.48 12.81
C ALA A 105 -3.76 5.18 13.74
N VAL A 106 -3.44 5.27 15.05
CA VAL A 106 -4.25 6.00 16.03
C VAL A 106 -4.37 7.47 15.66
N LEU A 107 -3.27 8.12 15.27
CA LEU A 107 -3.27 9.53 14.85
C LEU A 107 -4.19 9.75 13.63
N TRP A 108 -4.15 8.86 12.64
CA TRP A 108 -5.00 8.97 11.46
C TRP A 108 -6.48 8.78 11.79
N TRP A 109 -6.82 7.82 12.64
CA TRP A 109 -8.20 7.61 13.09
C TRP A 109 -8.72 8.80 13.91
N ILE A 110 -7.92 9.35 14.82
CA ILE A 110 -8.27 10.57 15.57
C ILE A 110 -8.46 11.75 14.62
N SER A 111 -7.54 11.94 13.68
CA SER A 111 -7.60 13.04 12.70
C SER A 111 -8.86 12.93 11.83
N MET A 112 -9.25 11.71 11.43
CA MET A 112 -10.49 11.45 10.71
C MET A 112 -11.72 11.77 11.58
N GLY A 113 -11.71 11.33 12.84
CA GLY A 113 -12.77 11.62 13.82
C GLY A 113 -12.97 13.12 14.04
N VAL A 114 -11.88 13.87 14.20
CA VAL A 114 -11.91 15.33 14.34
C VAL A 114 -12.44 16.00 13.07
N THR A 115 -11.97 15.58 11.89
CA THR A 115 -12.43 16.13 10.60
C THR A 115 -13.93 15.94 10.40
N ARG A 116 -14.44 14.75 10.77
CA ARG A 116 -15.88 14.42 10.73
C ARG A 116 -16.67 15.21 11.77
N ALA A 117 -16.18 15.31 13.01
CA ALA A 117 -16.87 16.03 14.08
C ALA A 117 -17.01 17.53 13.78
N LEU A 118 -15.98 18.12 13.17
CA LEU A 118 -15.94 19.54 12.81
C LEU A 118 -16.51 19.85 11.41
N HIS A 119 -17.02 18.84 10.68
CA HIS A 119 -17.56 18.98 9.32
C HIS A 119 -16.61 19.70 8.34
N LEU A 120 -15.28 19.53 8.51
CA LEU A 120 -14.27 20.20 7.68
C LEU A 120 -14.29 19.74 6.21
N ASP A 121 -14.88 18.57 5.96
CA ASP A 121 -15.04 17.95 4.65
C ASP A 121 -16.38 18.27 3.96
N GLY A 122 -17.22 19.11 4.57
CA GLY A 122 -18.55 19.47 4.06
C GLY A 122 -19.68 18.57 4.55
N GLY A 123 -19.41 17.60 5.43
CA GLY A 123 -20.44 16.75 6.06
C GLY A 123 -20.93 15.56 5.23
N ASP A 124 -20.65 15.53 3.92
CA ASP A 124 -21.04 14.45 3.00
C ASP A 124 -20.23 13.14 3.18
N GLY A 125 -19.29 13.12 4.13
CA GLY A 125 -18.45 11.97 4.42
C GLY A 125 -17.34 11.75 3.38
N ALA A 126 -16.80 10.53 3.33
CA ALA A 126 -15.63 10.23 2.49
C ALA A 126 -16.05 10.02 1.02
N SER A 127 -15.60 10.87 0.11
CA SER A 127 -15.93 10.79 -1.31
C SER A 127 -14.74 10.40 -2.17
N ARG A 128 -14.86 9.25 -2.86
CA ARG A 128 -13.88 8.75 -3.85
C ARG A 128 -13.78 9.63 -5.10
N ARG A 129 -14.89 10.29 -5.48
CA ARG A 129 -14.97 11.14 -6.68
C ARG A 129 -14.25 12.47 -6.49
N LEU A 130 -14.33 13.01 -5.28
CA LEU A 130 -13.69 14.27 -4.90
C LEU A 130 -12.28 14.06 -4.33
N VAL A 131 -12.03 12.88 -3.74
CA VAL A 131 -10.85 12.60 -2.92
C VAL A 131 -10.71 13.69 -1.86
N ASN A 132 -11.79 13.90 -1.11
CA ASN A 132 -11.84 14.92 -0.07
C ASN A 132 -10.98 14.53 1.15
N LEU A 133 -10.79 15.48 2.08
CA LEU A 133 -9.95 15.27 3.25
C LEU A 133 -10.32 14.02 4.05
N SER A 134 -11.62 13.81 4.31
CA SER A 134 -12.10 12.61 4.99
C SER A 134 -11.75 11.31 4.27
N TYR A 135 -11.81 11.30 2.94
CA TYR A 135 -11.40 10.13 2.16
C TYR A 135 -9.89 9.88 2.25
N ILE A 136 -9.06 10.92 2.13
CA ILE A 136 -7.59 10.80 2.25
C ILE A 136 -7.19 10.26 3.63
N LEU A 137 -7.79 10.79 4.69
CA LEU A 137 -7.54 10.34 6.07
C LEU A 137 -8.01 8.90 6.28
N TRP A 138 -9.19 8.55 5.76
CA TRP A 138 -9.72 7.18 5.84
C TRP A 138 -8.82 6.17 5.12
N VAL A 139 -8.39 6.46 3.89
CA VAL A 139 -7.46 5.61 3.13
C VAL A 139 -6.14 5.45 3.88
N SER A 140 -5.62 6.51 4.49
CA SER A 140 -4.38 6.47 5.25
C SER A 140 -4.52 5.63 6.54
N ALA A 141 -5.61 5.83 7.30
CA ALA A 141 -5.91 5.07 8.51
C ALA A 141 -6.12 3.58 8.21
N TYR A 142 -6.91 3.27 7.18
CA TYR A 142 -7.19 1.91 6.76
C TYR A 142 -5.90 1.18 6.35
N ASN A 143 -5.11 1.73 5.42
CA ASN A 143 -3.91 1.06 4.94
C ASN A 143 -2.85 0.88 6.05
N THR A 144 -2.63 1.89 6.90
CA THR A 144 -1.70 1.78 8.02
C THR A 144 -2.14 0.72 9.04
N SER A 145 -3.45 0.62 9.32
CA SER A 145 -4.01 -0.42 10.21
C SER A 145 -3.82 -1.82 9.63
N PHE A 146 -4.04 -2.02 8.33
CA PHE A 146 -3.84 -3.32 7.68
C PHE A 146 -2.37 -3.74 7.67
N ILE A 147 -1.45 -2.82 7.36
CA ILE A 147 -0.01 -3.09 7.42
C ILE A 147 0.41 -3.48 8.83
N LEU A 148 -0.06 -2.74 9.85
CA LEU A 148 0.18 -3.08 11.25
C LEU A 148 -0.38 -4.47 11.57
N GLY A 149 -1.60 -4.78 11.13
CA GLY A 149 -2.22 -6.09 11.29
C GLY A 149 -1.38 -7.21 10.68
N TYR A 150 -0.92 -7.06 9.44
CA TYR A 150 -0.03 -8.04 8.79
C TYR A 150 1.28 -8.21 9.55
N MET A 151 1.85 -7.12 10.08
CA MET A 151 3.08 -7.16 10.85
C MET A 151 2.89 -7.85 12.21
N VAL A 152 1.79 -7.58 12.91
CA VAL A 152 1.44 -8.26 14.16
C VAL A 152 1.17 -9.74 13.93
N LEU A 153 0.49 -10.10 12.84
CA LEU A 153 0.30 -11.51 12.45
C LEU A 153 1.65 -12.17 12.15
N ASP A 154 2.55 -11.50 11.42
CA ASP A 154 3.88 -12.02 11.15
C ASP A 154 4.65 -12.29 12.45
N MET A 155 4.61 -11.35 13.39
CA MET A 155 5.18 -11.52 14.72
C MET A 155 4.50 -12.66 15.49
N ALA A 156 3.17 -12.73 15.52
CA ALA A 156 2.46 -13.77 16.27
C ALA A 156 2.73 -15.19 15.74
N PHE A 157 2.78 -15.38 14.42
CA PHE A 157 2.94 -16.69 13.79
C PHE A 157 4.39 -17.09 13.52
N PHE A 158 5.30 -16.12 13.30
CA PHE A 158 6.68 -16.37 12.88
C PHE A 158 7.76 -15.89 13.88
N SER A 159 7.40 -15.27 15.02
CA SER A 159 8.37 -14.84 16.07
C SER A 159 9.16 -16.00 16.70
N LYS A 160 8.66 -17.24 16.65
CA LYS A 160 9.35 -18.40 17.26
C LYS A 160 10.63 -18.87 16.55
N ALA A 161 11.03 -18.26 15.43
CA ALA A 161 12.17 -18.71 14.61
C ALA A 161 13.31 -17.67 14.46
N ARG A 162 13.55 -16.81 15.45
CA ARG A 162 14.79 -15.99 15.47
C ARG A 162 15.71 -16.45 16.58
N PRO A 163 16.72 -17.30 16.30
CA PRO A 163 17.80 -17.50 17.24
C PRO A 163 18.57 -16.19 17.33
N SER A 164 18.36 -15.49 18.44
CA SER A 164 19.34 -14.56 18.98
C SER A 164 20.72 -15.24 18.91
N LYS A 165 21.71 -14.57 18.33
CA LYS A 165 23.12 -14.99 18.36
C LYS A 165 23.61 -14.97 19.82
N SER A 166 23.20 -15.94 20.63
CA SER A 166 23.64 -16.11 22.02
C SER A 166 23.40 -17.53 22.59
N SER A 167 23.13 -18.55 21.79
CA SER A 167 23.15 -19.93 22.30
C SER A 167 23.53 -20.94 21.24
N LYS A 168 24.77 -21.45 21.35
CA LYS A 168 25.09 -22.80 20.90
C LYS A 168 24.28 -23.76 21.79
N SER A 169 23.21 -24.33 21.25
CA SER A 169 22.72 -25.64 21.72
C SER A 169 21.93 -26.33 20.61
N SER A 170 22.53 -27.42 20.12
CA SER A 170 21.92 -28.62 19.55
C SER A 170 20.39 -28.73 19.58
N MET A 171 19.77 -28.90 18.41
CA MET A 171 19.09 -30.13 17.96
C MET A 171 18.19 -29.80 16.76
N ASP A 172 18.10 -30.75 15.83
CA ASP A 172 17.53 -30.66 14.49
C ASP A 172 16.05 -30.22 14.44
N GLU A 173 15.81 -28.93 14.22
CA GLU A 173 14.55 -28.42 13.68
C GLU A 173 14.88 -27.66 12.38
N PRO A 174 14.10 -27.80 11.29
CA PRO A 174 14.42 -27.15 10.03
C PRO A 174 14.28 -25.64 10.21
N ILE A 175 15.42 -24.99 10.40
CA ILE A 175 15.57 -23.54 10.47
C ILE A 175 14.99 -22.98 9.19
N ARG A 176 13.78 -22.43 9.28
CA ARG A 176 13.14 -21.75 8.16
C ARG A 176 13.82 -20.41 7.99
N ASP A 177 14.66 -20.30 6.96
CA ASP A 177 15.41 -19.08 6.66
C ASP A 177 14.46 -17.86 6.64
N PRO A 178 14.79 -16.75 7.34
CA PRO A 178 13.96 -15.56 7.40
C PRO A 178 13.77 -14.85 6.04
N GLY A 179 14.43 -15.34 4.99
CA GLY A 179 14.26 -14.90 3.60
C GLY A 179 13.25 -15.71 2.78
N ILE A 180 12.66 -16.79 3.31
CA ILE A 180 11.74 -17.64 2.54
C ILE A 180 10.29 -17.14 2.73
N PRO A 181 9.65 -16.52 1.73
CA PRO A 181 8.28 -16.06 1.84
C PRO A 181 7.31 -17.23 2.09
N PRO A 182 6.14 -16.98 2.71
CA PRO A 182 5.11 -18.01 2.85
C PRO A 182 4.82 -18.70 1.51
N PRO A 183 4.57 -20.02 1.47
CA PRO A 183 4.52 -20.74 0.20
C PRO A 183 3.35 -20.29 -0.68
N LEU A 184 2.27 -19.81 -0.06
CA LEU A 184 1.13 -19.22 -0.78
C LEU A 184 1.53 -17.89 -1.42
N LEU A 185 2.26 -17.04 -0.69
CA LEU A 185 2.76 -15.76 -1.22
C LEU A 185 3.73 -15.99 -2.37
N SER A 186 4.61 -17.00 -2.24
CA SER A 186 5.50 -17.44 -3.33
C SER A 186 4.71 -17.93 -4.55
N ALA A 187 3.65 -18.72 -4.35
CA ALA A 187 2.80 -19.23 -5.43
C ALA A 187 2.05 -18.11 -6.16
N ILE A 188 1.50 -17.14 -5.41
CA ILE A 188 0.84 -15.95 -5.97
C ILE A 188 1.86 -15.12 -6.76
N ASN A 189 3.02 -14.81 -6.16
CA ASN A 189 4.04 -13.98 -6.80
C ASN A 189 4.59 -14.62 -8.08
N LYS A 190 4.75 -15.95 -8.11
CA LYS A 190 5.19 -16.70 -9.28
C LYS A 190 4.24 -16.58 -10.47
N ASN A 191 2.94 -16.46 -10.23
CA ASN A 191 1.89 -16.37 -11.24
C ASN A 191 1.06 -15.08 -11.10
N ALA A 192 1.70 -13.96 -10.75
CA ALA A 192 1.00 -12.71 -10.42
C ALA A 192 0.12 -12.19 -11.56
N LEU A 193 0.60 -12.21 -12.81
CA LEU A 193 -0.18 -11.77 -13.97
C LEU A 193 -1.41 -12.65 -14.25
N PRO A 194 -1.30 -14.00 -14.36
CA PRO A 194 -2.47 -14.87 -14.49
C PRO A 194 -3.48 -14.69 -13.35
N VAL A 195 -3.02 -14.62 -12.10
CA VAL A 195 -3.88 -14.46 -10.92
C VAL A 195 -4.59 -13.10 -10.96
N PHE A 196 -3.90 -12.03 -11.38
CA PHE A 196 -4.49 -10.71 -11.56
C PHE A 196 -5.59 -10.69 -12.63
N LEU A 197 -5.34 -11.31 -13.79
CA LEU A 197 -6.34 -11.40 -14.85
C LEU A 197 -7.55 -12.21 -14.41
N LEU A 198 -7.31 -13.35 -13.74
CA LEU A 198 -8.38 -14.17 -13.16
C LEU A 198 -9.20 -13.38 -12.14
N ALA A 199 -8.55 -12.63 -11.26
CA ALA A 199 -9.20 -11.78 -10.27
C ALA A 199 -10.11 -10.73 -10.93
N ASN A 200 -9.64 -10.04 -11.97
CA ASN A 200 -10.45 -9.04 -12.68
C ASN A 200 -11.66 -9.66 -13.39
N VAL A 201 -11.47 -10.80 -14.07
CA VAL A 201 -12.56 -11.51 -14.73
C VAL A 201 -13.58 -11.98 -13.69
N ALA A 202 -13.13 -12.62 -12.61
CA ALA A 202 -14.00 -13.10 -11.54
C ALA A 202 -14.75 -11.94 -10.84
N THR A 203 -14.10 -10.80 -10.62
CA THR A 203 -14.77 -9.60 -10.09
C THR A 203 -15.85 -9.10 -11.04
N GLY A 204 -15.58 -9.08 -12.35
CA GLY A 204 -16.56 -8.74 -13.37
C GLY A 204 -17.75 -9.70 -13.37
N VAL A 205 -17.50 -11.02 -13.28
CA VAL A 205 -18.56 -12.03 -13.19
C VAL A 205 -19.43 -11.84 -11.95
N ILE A 206 -18.84 -11.61 -10.78
CA ILE A 206 -19.59 -11.35 -9.54
C ILE A 206 -20.47 -10.11 -9.70
N ASN A 207 -19.94 -9.02 -10.25
CA ASN A 207 -20.70 -7.78 -10.46
C ASN A 207 -21.83 -7.90 -11.49
N LEU A 208 -21.75 -8.85 -12.43
CA LEU A 208 -22.81 -9.10 -13.41
C LEU A 208 -23.87 -10.09 -12.91
N THR A 209 -23.50 -11.00 -12.00
CA THR A 209 -24.36 -12.07 -11.52
C THR A 209 -25.12 -11.71 -10.24
N ILE A 210 -24.57 -10.79 -9.44
CA ILE A 210 -25.12 -10.40 -8.15
C ILE A 210 -25.42 -8.89 -8.18
N PRO A 211 -26.63 -8.45 -7.76
CA PRO A 211 -26.91 -7.03 -7.54
C PRO A 211 -26.12 -6.53 -6.31
N THR A 212 -24.86 -6.18 -6.53
CA THR A 212 -23.90 -5.85 -5.47
C THR A 212 -24.27 -4.59 -4.69
N LEU A 213 -25.06 -3.68 -5.28
CA LEU A 213 -25.56 -2.47 -4.62
C LEU A 213 -26.59 -2.76 -3.53
N ASP A 214 -27.40 -3.82 -3.71
CA ASP A 214 -28.51 -4.15 -2.81
C ASP A 214 -28.19 -5.31 -1.86
N THR A 215 -26.98 -5.87 -1.97
CA THR A 215 -26.54 -7.00 -1.16
C THR A 215 -26.20 -6.53 0.25
N SER A 216 -26.75 -7.18 1.28
CA SER A 216 -26.47 -6.82 2.67
C SER A 216 -25.00 -7.05 3.05
N ASP A 217 -24.50 -6.28 4.02
CA ASP A 217 -23.10 -6.32 4.48
C ASP A 217 -22.61 -7.74 4.80
N PHE A 218 -23.46 -8.56 5.44
CA PHE A 218 -23.12 -9.93 5.76
C PHE A 218 -22.87 -10.78 4.50
N TRP A 219 -23.80 -10.74 3.53
CA TRP A 219 -23.65 -11.48 2.28
C TRP A 219 -22.50 -10.93 1.43
N ALA A 220 -22.28 -9.62 1.44
CA ALA A 220 -21.14 -9.00 0.77
C ALA A 220 -19.80 -9.54 1.33
N MET A 221 -19.68 -9.67 2.65
CA MET A 221 -18.50 -10.26 3.28
C MET A 221 -18.32 -11.75 2.95
N VAL A 222 -19.41 -12.52 2.89
CA VAL A 222 -19.37 -13.93 2.47
C VAL A 222 -18.89 -14.06 1.03
N ILE A 223 -19.42 -13.24 0.12
CA ILE A 223 -19.02 -13.24 -1.30
C ILE A 223 -17.56 -12.84 -1.44
N LEU A 224 -17.12 -11.76 -0.78
CA LEU A 224 -15.73 -11.30 -0.79
C LEU A 224 -14.77 -12.33 -0.20
N GLY A 225 -15.16 -13.00 0.89
CA GLY A 225 -14.40 -14.06 1.54
C GLY A 225 -14.27 -15.29 0.64
N GLY A 226 -15.38 -15.75 0.05
CA GLY A 226 -15.41 -16.86 -0.90
C GLY A 226 -14.59 -16.58 -2.16
N TYR A 227 -14.72 -15.38 -2.73
CA TYR A 227 -13.91 -14.91 -3.84
C TYR A 227 -12.41 -14.93 -3.52
N SER A 228 -12.02 -14.35 -2.39
CA SER A 228 -10.61 -14.30 -1.96
C SER A 228 -10.04 -15.69 -1.71
N TYR A 229 -10.82 -16.57 -1.08
CA TYR A 229 -10.44 -17.97 -0.85
C TYR A 229 -10.26 -18.73 -2.16
N ALA A 230 -11.18 -18.59 -3.12
CA ALA A 230 -11.09 -19.24 -4.42
C ALA A 230 -9.83 -18.80 -5.18
N LEU A 231 -9.50 -17.51 -5.19
CA LEU A 231 -8.26 -17.02 -5.81
C LEU A 231 -7.01 -17.59 -5.16
N CYS A 232 -6.97 -17.63 -3.83
CA CYS A 232 -5.87 -18.24 -3.07
C CYS A 232 -5.74 -19.74 -3.37
N ALA A 233 -6.86 -20.47 -3.44
CA ALA A 233 -6.88 -21.89 -3.77
C ALA A 233 -6.35 -22.14 -5.18
N VAL A 234 -6.78 -21.34 -6.17
CA VAL A 234 -6.26 -21.41 -7.54
C VAL A 234 -4.75 -21.15 -7.56
N ALA A 235 -4.29 -20.07 -6.93
CA ALA A 235 -2.85 -19.78 -6.85
C ALA A 235 -2.06 -20.94 -6.22
N TRP A 236 -2.61 -21.56 -5.17
CA TRP A 236 -2.00 -22.70 -4.50
C TRP A 236 -1.94 -23.95 -5.37
N MET A 237 -3.02 -24.29 -6.08
CA MET A 237 -3.07 -25.43 -7.01
C MET A 237 -1.98 -25.32 -8.08
N PHE A 238 -1.72 -24.10 -8.56
CA PHE A 238 -0.72 -23.83 -9.58
C PHE A 238 0.68 -23.51 -9.02
N ARG A 239 0.96 -23.68 -7.71
CA ARG A 239 2.27 -23.38 -7.12
C ARG A 239 3.45 -24.09 -7.83
N GLY A 240 3.23 -25.32 -8.28
CA GLY A 240 4.24 -26.16 -8.94
C GLY A 240 4.52 -25.76 -10.39
N LYS A 241 3.58 -25.08 -11.07
CA LYS A 241 3.67 -24.78 -12.51
C LYS A 241 3.69 -23.26 -12.74
N ARG A 242 4.59 -22.79 -13.61
CA ARG A 242 4.56 -21.39 -14.08
C ARG A 242 3.59 -21.34 -15.26
N LEU A 243 2.47 -20.64 -15.10
CA LEU A 243 1.37 -20.62 -16.08
C LEU A 243 1.69 -19.77 -17.31
N LEU A 244 2.40 -18.65 -17.10
CA LEU A 244 2.89 -17.80 -18.18
C LEU A 244 4.42 -17.72 -18.08
N GLN A 245 5.11 -18.42 -18.97
CA GLN A 245 6.50 -18.13 -19.29
C GLN A 245 6.50 -16.99 -20.30
N LEU A 246 6.58 -15.73 -19.84
CA LEU A 246 7.09 -14.69 -20.73
C LEU A 246 8.55 -15.04 -20.98
N SER A 247 8.83 -15.60 -22.15
CA SER A 247 10.17 -15.90 -22.62
C SER A 247 11.07 -14.67 -22.48
N SER A 248 12.14 -14.82 -21.69
CA SER A 248 13.45 -14.19 -21.91
C SER A 248 13.52 -12.66 -22.10
N PHE A 249 12.69 -11.86 -21.42
CA PHE A 249 12.90 -10.39 -21.37
C PHE A 249 12.90 -9.79 -19.95
N LEU A 250 12.60 -10.58 -18.92
CA LEU A 250 12.47 -10.09 -17.53
C LEU A 250 13.31 -10.85 -16.51
N GLU A 251 14.21 -11.75 -16.93
CA GLU A 251 15.17 -12.39 -16.03
C GLU A 251 16.41 -11.50 -15.86
N SER A 252 16.24 -10.38 -15.15
CA SER A 252 17.34 -9.76 -14.42
C SER A 252 17.25 -10.22 -12.96
N PRO A 253 18.34 -10.65 -12.30
CA PRO A 253 18.30 -11.36 -11.01
C PRO A 253 17.96 -10.49 -9.79
N ARG A 254 17.47 -9.26 -9.98
CA ARG A 254 17.13 -8.36 -8.88
C ARG A 254 15.62 -8.27 -8.78
N GLY A 255 15.05 -9.07 -7.87
CA GLY A 255 13.63 -9.09 -7.57
C GLY A 255 13.12 -7.73 -7.11
N VAL A 256 12.48 -7.00 -8.03
CA VAL A 256 11.43 -6.02 -7.77
C VAL A 256 10.54 -6.00 -9.03
N ALA A 257 9.23 -6.02 -8.82
CA ALA A 257 8.19 -6.08 -9.85
C ALA A 257 8.44 -5.16 -11.08
N PRO A 258 8.26 -5.63 -12.33
CA PRO A 258 8.43 -4.81 -13.52
C PRO A 258 7.25 -3.87 -13.82
N PHE A 259 6.29 -3.70 -12.89
CA PHE A 259 5.22 -2.72 -13.06
C PHE A 259 5.62 -1.29 -12.66
N PHE A 260 6.70 -1.09 -11.91
CA PHE A 260 7.13 0.24 -11.46
C PHE A 260 8.14 0.94 -12.37
N LEU A 261 8.81 0.22 -13.28
CA LEU A 261 9.89 0.78 -14.10
C LEU A 261 9.43 1.35 -15.46
N PHE A 262 8.17 1.15 -15.86
CA PHE A 262 7.68 1.62 -17.15
C PHE A 262 7.32 3.12 -17.17
N TYR A 263 7.28 3.80 -16.01
CA TYR A 263 6.87 5.20 -15.93
C TYR A 263 8.01 6.22 -15.88
N LEU A 264 9.26 5.80 -15.62
CA LEU A 264 10.41 6.72 -15.48
C LEU A 264 11.42 6.71 -16.64
N VAL A 265 11.24 5.88 -17.67
CA VAL A 265 12.20 5.77 -18.80
C VAL A 265 11.66 6.38 -20.12
N ARG A 266 10.46 6.97 -20.14
CA ARG A 266 9.88 7.60 -21.35
C ARG A 266 10.04 9.13 -21.41
N LEU A 267 10.74 9.76 -20.46
CA LEU A 267 10.97 11.23 -20.47
C LEU A 267 12.37 11.66 -20.92
N ASP A 268 13.16 10.75 -21.49
CA ASP A 268 14.43 11.12 -22.09
C ASP A 268 14.65 10.33 -23.39
N ARG A 269 13.97 10.78 -24.45
CA ARG A 269 14.46 10.74 -25.84
C ARG A 269 13.46 11.40 -26.80
N LYS A 270 13.95 12.51 -27.36
CA LYS A 270 13.42 13.44 -28.36
C LYS A 270 12.52 14.53 -27.83
#